data_AF-T1BF59-F1
#
_entry.id   AF-T1BF59-F1
#
_cell.length_a   1.000
_cell.length_b   1.000
_cell.length_c   1.000
_cell.angle_alpha   90.00
_cell.angle_beta   90.00
_cell.angle_gamma   90.00
#
_symmetry.space_group_name_H-M   'P 1'
#
loop_
_entity.id
_entity.type
_entity.pdbx_description
1 polymer ?
#
loop_
_entity_poly.entity_id
_entity_poly.type
_entity_poly.pdbx_seq_one_letter_code
_entity_poly.pdbx_strand_id
1 'polypeptide(L)'
;AIANEEFFIRLGQGLIKLLETPTRDGLTLRVDMRLRPFGDSGPLVTSFAALEDYLALHGRDWERYAYVKARAVTAADRFAD
;
A
#
# COMPACT_ATOMS: atom_id res chain seq x y z
N ALA A 1 19.44 15.58 -2.00
CA ALA A 1 18.73 14.34 -1.62
C ALA A 1 17.24 14.54 -1.88
N ILE A 2 16.50 13.50 -2.27
CA ILE A 2 15.04 13.60 -2.45
C ILE A 2 14.31 13.30 -1.13
N ALA A 3 13.07 13.77 -0.99
CA ALA A 3 12.26 13.48 0.19
C ALA A 3 11.85 12.01 0.25
N ASN A 4 11.68 11.46 1.46
CA ASN A 4 11.28 10.06 1.64
C ASN A 4 9.94 9.73 0.97
N GLU A 5 8.96 10.62 1.11
CA GLU A 5 7.64 10.45 0.46
C GLU A 5 7.79 10.32 -1.07
N GLU A 6 8.55 11.23 -1.69
CA GLU A 6 8.82 11.19 -3.12
C GLU A 6 9.54 9.90 -3.54
N PHE A 7 10.53 9.47 -2.77
CA PHE A 7 11.25 8.21 -3.01
C PHE A 7 10.29 7.02 -2.99
N PHE A 8 9.46 6.90 -1.95
CA PHE A 8 8.57 5.74 -1.79
C PHE A 8 7.40 5.75 -2.77
N ILE A 9 6.89 6.92 -3.18
CA ILE A 9 5.90 7.02 -4.26
C ILE A 9 6.48 6.46 -5.56
N ARG A 10 7.69 6.89 -5.95
CA ARG A 10 8.37 6.39 -7.16
C ARG A 10 8.63 4.89 -7.08
N LEU A 11 9.06 4.39 -5.91
CA LEU A 11 9.28 2.97 -5.67
C LEU A 11 7.99 2.16 -5.83
N GLY A 12 6.88 2.60 -5.22
CA GLY A 12 5.58 1.95 -5.31
C GLY A 12 5.05 1.89 -6.74
N GLN A 13 5.16 3.01 -7.49
CA GLN A 13 4.79 3.05 -8.90
C GLN A 13 5.64 2.08 -9.75
N GLY A 14 6.94 2.01 -9.48
CA GLY A 14 7.84 1.06 -10.15
C GLY A 14 7.48 -0.39 -9.87
N LEU A 15 7.14 -0.73 -8.62
CA LEU A 15 6.72 -2.06 -8.22
C LEU A 15 5.40 -2.47 -8.89
N ILE A 16 4.39 -1.59 -8.89
CA ILE A 16 3.11 -1.84 -9.57
C ILE A 16 3.36 -2.10 -11.04
N LYS A 17 4.13 -1.23 -11.70
CA LYS A 17 4.47 -1.40 -13.12
C LYS A 17 5.16 -2.74 -13.37
N LEU A 18 6.11 -3.15 -12.52
CA LEU A 18 6.82 -4.42 -12.67
C LEU A 18 5.88 -5.63 -12.59
N LEU A 19 4.88 -5.59 -11.70
CA LEU A 19 3.91 -6.66 -11.52
C LEU A 19 2.84 -6.69 -12.62
N GLU A 20 2.40 -5.50 -13.05
CA GLU A 20 1.25 -5.34 -13.95
C GLU A 20 1.59 -5.27 -15.44
N THR A 21 2.86 -5.08 -15.81
CA THR A 21 3.24 -4.98 -17.22
C THR A 21 3.20 -6.35 -17.88
N PRO A 22 2.36 -6.59 -18.91
CA PRO A 22 2.38 -7.84 -19.65
C PRO A 22 3.71 -7.99 -20.40
N THR A 23 4.28 -9.18 -20.32
CA THR A 23 5.48 -9.57 -21.06
C THR A 23 5.14 -10.70 -22.05
N ARG A 24 6.13 -11.17 -22.82
CA ARG A 24 5.97 -12.38 -23.65
C ARG A 24 5.57 -13.61 -22.83
N ASP A 25 5.92 -13.62 -21.55
CA ASP A 25 5.66 -14.71 -20.61
C ASP A 25 4.32 -14.52 -19.87
N GLY A 26 3.56 -13.48 -20.23
CA GLY A 26 2.27 -13.15 -19.62
C GLY A 26 2.36 -12.06 -18.56
N LEU A 27 1.38 -12.05 -17.65
CA LEU A 27 1.22 -11.08 -16.57
C LEU A 27 1.61 -11.72 -15.23
N THR A 28 2.32 -10.98 -14.38
CA THR A 28 2.60 -11.46 -13.02
C THR A 28 1.35 -11.36 -12.16
N LEU A 29 0.88 -10.14 -11.89
CA LEU A 29 -0.30 -9.88 -11.07
C LEU A 29 -1.00 -8.60 -11.54
N ARG A 30 -2.33 -8.56 -11.42
CA ARG A 30 -3.07 -7.29 -11.40
C ARG A 30 -3.04 -6.77 -9.97
N VAL A 31 -2.68 -5.52 -9.78
CA VAL A 31 -2.51 -4.89 -8.48
C VAL A 31 -3.65 -3.90 -8.25
N ASP A 32 -4.35 -4.08 -7.13
CA ASP A 32 -5.45 -3.20 -6.75
C ASP A 32 -5.09 -2.45 -5.46
N MET A 33 -4.94 -1.13 -5.58
CA MET A 33 -4.53 -0.25 -4.48
C MET A 33 -5.71 0.47 -3.81
N ARG A 34 -6.96 0.10 -4.12
CA ARG A 34 -8.15 0.85 -3.66
C ARG A 34 -8.45 0.72 -2.17
N LEU A 35 -7.84 -0.23 -1.48
CA LEU A 35 -7.97 -0.40 -0.02
C LEU A 35 -7.03 0.50 0.79
N ARG A 36 -6.16 1.29 0.15
CA ARG A 36 -5.28 2.24 0.84
C ARG A 36 -6.09 3.40 1.46
N PRO A 37 -5.56 4.09 2.48
CA PRO A 37 -6.20 5.29 3.04
C PRO A 37 -6.67 6.28 1.98
N PHE A 38 -7.92 6.76 2.11
CA PHE A 38 -8.59 7.65 1.15
C PHE A 38 -8.80 7.07 -0.26
N GLY A 39 -8.57 5.77 -0.47
CA GLY A 39 -8.80 5.08 -1.73
C GLY A 39 -8.06 5.74 -2.90
N ASP A 40 -8.75 5.90 -4.04
CA ASP A 40 -8.16 6.45 -5.27
C ASP A 40 -7.72 7.92 -5.15
N SER A 41 -8.32 8.67 -4.23
CA SER A 41 -7.95 10.07 -3.95
C SER A 41 -6.75 10.19 -2.99
N GLY A 42 -6.35 9.09 -2.35
CA GLY A 42 -5.23 9.06 -1.41
C GLY A 42 -3.87 8.89 -2.08
N PRO A 43 -2.79 9.28 -1.38
CA PRO A 43 -1.43 9.03 -1.83
C PRO A 43 -1.20 7.52 -2.00
N LEU A 44 -0.29 7.15 -2.91
CA LEU A 44 0.00 5.74 -3.17
C LEU A 44 0.66 5.04 -1.97
N VAL A 45 1.46 5.78 -1.22
CA VAL A 45 2.18 5.32 -0.03
C VAL A 45 1.80 6.21 1.13
N THR A 46 1.70 5.62 2.33
CA THR A 46 1.43 6.35 3.56
C THR A 46 2.52 6.03 4.60
N SER A 47 2.84 6.98 5.47
CA SER A 47 3.73 6.73 6.60
C SER A 47 3.00 5.96 7.70
N PHE A 48 3.74 5.35 8.63
CA PHE A 48 3.12 4.65 9.76
C PHE A 48 2.26 5.60 10.62
N ALA A 49 2.79 6.79 10.95
CA ALA A 49 2.03 7.78 11.71
C ALA A 49 0.73 8.20 11.00
N ALA A 50 0.79 8.45 9.68
CA ALA A 50 -0.40 8.82 8.91
C ALA A 50 -1.41 7.66 8.80
N LEU A 51 -0.95 6.40 8.73
CA LEU A 51 -1.83 5.24 8.74
C LEU A 51 -2.56 5.08 10.08
N GLU A 52 -1.84 5.24 11.19
CA GLU A 52 -2.40 5.18 12.54
C GLU A 52 -3.47 6.25 12.75
N ASP A 53 -3.14 7.50 12.40
CA ASP A 53 -4.08 8.64 12.44
C ASP A 53 -5.31 8.37 11.56
N TYR A 54 -5.13 7.84 10.34
CA TYR A 54 -6.23 7.53 9.45
C TYR A 54 -7.19 6.48 10.03
N LEU A 55 -6.67 5.37 10.54
CA LEU A 55 -7.50 4.29 11.07
C LEU A 55 -8.27 4.72 12.32
N ALA A 56 -7.65 5.55 13.15
CA ALA A 56 -8.26 6.10 14.36
C ALA A 56 -9.34 7.15 14.04
N LEU A 57 -9.03 8.13 13.18
CA LEU A 57 -9.88 9.31 12.97
C LEU A 57 -10.90 9.14 11.84
N HIS A 58 -10.57 8.35 10.81
CA HIS A 58 -11.35 8.26 9.57
C HIS A 58 -11.78 6.84 9.19
N GLY A 59 -11.16 5.82 9.78
CA GLY A 59 -11.43 4.42 9.47
C GLY A 59 -12.92 4.10 9.62
N ARG A 60 -13.52 3.53 8.58
CA ARG A 60 -14.89 2.98 8.63
C ARG A 60 -14.85 1.52 9.01
N ASP A 61 -15.96 0.99 9.51
CA ASP A 61 -16.02 -0.40 9.99
C ASP A 61 -15.68 -1.43 8.92
N TRP A 62 -16.09 -1.17 7.67
CA TRP A 62 -15.72 -2.04 6.55
C TRP A 62 -14.21 -2.01 6.27
N GLU A 63 -13.55 -0.88 6.46
CA GLU A 63 -12.09 -0.76 6.30
C GLU A 63 -11.40 -1.56 7.41
N ARG A 64 -11.84 -1.38 8.66
CA ARG A 64 -11.33 -2.17 9.81
C ARG A 64 -11.47 -3.67 9.55
N TYR A 65 -12.62 -4.11 9.05
CA TYR A 65 -12.84 -5.50 8.67
C TYR A 65 -11.87 -5.97 7.59
N ALA A 66 -11.62 -5.17 6.56
CA ALA A 66 -10.61 -5.48 5.53
C ALA A 66 -9.20 -5.58 6.14
N TYR A 67 -8.85 -4.70 7.07
CA TYR A 67 -7.54 -4.71 7.75
C TYR A 67 -7.31 -5.94 8.64
N VAL A 68 -8.34 -6.63 9.12
CA VAL A 68 -8.18 -7.93 9.81
C VAL A 68 -7.49 -8.98 8.92
N LYS A 69 -7.60 -8.85 7.59
CA LYS A 69 -6.94 -9.73 6.61
C LYS A 69 -5.58 -9.19 6.14
N ALA A 70 -5.23 -7.96 6.49
CA ALA A 70 -3.97 -7.37 6.10
C ALA A 70 -2.81 -8.05 6.84
N ARG A 71 -1.72 -8.27 6.12
CA ARG A 71 -0.47 -8.81 6.66
C ARG A 71 0.71 -8.23 5.89
N ALA A 72 1.80 -7.96 6.59
CA ALA A 72 3.06 -7.60 5.94
C ALA A 72 3.54 -8.79 5.10
N VAL A 73 3.78 -8.56 3.81
CA VAL A 73 4.29 -9.59 2.89
C VAL A 73 5.82 -9.70 2.97
N THR A 74 6.48 -8.60 3.32
CA THR A 74 7.93 -8.50 3.53
C THR A 74 8.20 -8.07 4.97
N ALA A 75 9.33 -8.52 5.54
CA ALA A 75 9.74 -8.21 6.91
C ALA A 75 8.62 -8.44 7.95
N ALA A 76 7.84 -9.51 7.80
CA ALA A 76 6.69 -9.78 8.66
C ALA A 76 7.08 -9.91 10.14
N ASP A 77 8.26 -10.46 10.40
CA ASP A 77 8.89 -10.56 11.72
C ASP A 77 9.09 -9.20 12.40
N ARG A 78 9.32 -8.13 11.63
CA ARG A 78 9.43 -6.77 12.16
C ARG A 78 8.10 -6.20 12.68
N PHE A 79 6.98 -6.76 12.24
CA PHE A 79 5.63 -6.26 12.51
C PHE A 79 4.71 -7.33 13.13
N ALA A 80 5.30 -8.42 13.65
CA ALA A 80 4.55 -9.54 14.19
C ALA A 80 4.10 -9.34 15.65
N ASP A 81 4.68 -8.37 16.34
CA ASP A 81 4.42 -8.04 17.75
C ASP A 81 3.44 -6.87 17.91
#